data_AF-A0A9C8AD84-F1
#
_entry.id   AF-A0A9C8AD84-F1
#
_cell.length_a   1.000
_cell.length_b   1.000
_cell.length_c   1.000
_cell.angle_alpha   90.00
_cell.angle_beta   90.00
_cell.angle_gamma   90.00
#
_symmetry.space_group_name_H-M   'P 1'
#
loop_
_entity.id
_entity.type
_entity.pdbx_description
1 polymer ?
#
loop_
_entity_poly.entity_id
_entity_poly.type
_entity_poly.pdbx_seq_one_letter_code
_entity_poly.pdbx_strand_id
1 'polypeptide(L)'
;MSANALIDLHNYSDNHLYVNEDGVHIPATYQKTWDDGFGARGWKLDVSIGDPVIIASTRETGAKIPTSVLIHDMLDHLLSGFGISGHRSEAMALTQLHLRTGSDIRPDYEQMVDEDIIRGQVNGETLRAFLPETLLNLLPTNQLTDQEIIIGLKDKLGSPTLRENLVQHFYDLGQQGKAHAVQSWKKIGLPEKRTDIGLALQKVLCYGENAVEEKTDGSAKGVFSISKTACRLEILETQTQKQIGHYIAEFA
;
A
#
# COMPACT_ATOMS: atom_id res chain seq x y z
N MET A 1 -5.23 18.42 -7.27
CA MET A 1 -4.28 17.75 -8.19
C MET A 1 -4.50 16.27 -7.98
N SER A 2 -4.89 15.52 -9.02
CA SER A 2 -4.98 14.06 -8.92
C SER A 2 -3.56 13.55 -8.63
N ALA A 3 -3.36 12.92 -7.48
CA ALA A 3 -2.17 12.09 -7.30
C ALA A 3 -2.28 11.01 -8.38
N ASN A 4 -1.29 10.93 -9.27
CA ASN A 4 -1.31 9.94 -10.34
C ASN A 4 -1.24 8.56 -9.68
N ALA A 5 -2.34 7.80 -9.73
CA ALA A 5 -2.42 6.49 -9.09
C ALA A 5 -1.44 5.48 -9.72
N LEU A 6 -0.96 5.75 -10.94
CA LEU A 6 0.08 4.98 -11.62
C LEU A 6 1.39 5.75 -11.61
N ILE A 7 2.43 5.13 -11.07
CA ILE A 7 3.76 5.71 -10.91
C ILE A 7 4.76 4.88 -11.71
N ASP A 8 5.64 5.54 -12.46
CA ASP A 8 6.83 4.88 -13.02
C ASP A 8 7.88 4.74 -11.92
N LEU A 9 8.33 3.52 -11.65
CA LEU A 9 9.28 3.21 -10.58
C LEU A 9 10.62 3.96 -10.74
N HIS A 10 11.00 4.31 -11.97
CA HIS A 10 12.21 5.09 -12.23
C HIS A 10 12.10 6.57 -11.83
N ASN A 11 10.91 7.05 -11.47
CA ASN A 11 10.71 8.41 -11.00
C ASN A 11 10.96 8.55 -9.49
N TYR A 12 11.09 7.46 -8.75
CA TYR A 12 11.50 7.53 -7.36
C TYR A 12 12.98 7.90 -7.25
N SER A 13 13.32 8.76 -6.30
CA SER A 13 14.71 9.01 -5.93
C SER A 13 15.31 7.77 -5.27
N ASP A 14 16.63 7.62 -5.34
CA ASP A 14 17.37 6.51 -4.71
C ASP A 14 17.12 6.40 -3.18
N ASN A 15 16.70 7.48 -2.53
CA ASN A 15 16.30 7.48 -1.12
C ASN A 15 14.97 6.77 -0.83
N HIS A 16 14.19 6.42 -1.86
CA HIS A 16 12.86 5.82 -1.75
C HIS A 16 12.78 4.45 -2.43
N LEU A 17 13.48 4.30 -3.55
CA LEU A 17 13.60 3.06 -4.29
C LEU A 17 14.83 3.16 -5.17
N TYR A 18 15.75 2.19 -5.08
CA TYR A 18 16.84 2.08 -6.04
C TYR A 18 16.97 0.65 -6.55
N VAL A 19 17.36 0.53 -7.82
CA VAL A 19 17.49 -0.75 -8.53
C VAL A 19 18.89 -0.83 -9.10
N ASN A 20 19.60 -1.92 -8.81
CA ASN A 20 20.95 -2.18 -9.29
C ASN A 20 21.10 -3.66 -9.74
N GLU A 21 22.33 -4.11 -9.95
CA GLU A 21 22.61 -5.49 -10.38
C GLU A 21 22.26 -6.55 -9.33
N ASP A 22 22.30 -6.19 -8.04
CA ASP A 22 22.00 -7.09 -6.91
C ASP A 22 20.49 -7.23 -6.66
N GLY A 23 19.70 -6.24 -7.08
CA GLY A 23 18.25 -6.29 -7.08
C GLY A 23 17.59 -4.95 -6.78
N VAL A 24 16.48 -5.02 -6.06
CA VAL A 24 15.64 -3.87 -5.71
C VAL A 24 15.80 -3.58 -4.22
N HIS A 25 15.94 -2.30 -3.88
CA HIS A 25 16.20 -1.87 -2.52
C HIS A 25 15.24 -0.78 -2.08
N ILE A 26 14.60 -0.98 -0.94
CA ILE A 26 13.52 -0.16 -0.41
C ILE A 26 13.89 0.30 1.00
N PRO A 27 14.21 1.59 1.18
CA PRO A 27 14.45 2.18 2.48
C PRO A 27 13.16 2.26 3.31
N ALA A 28 13.29 1.97 4.61
CA ALA A 28 12.23 2.08 5.59
C ALA A 28 12.79 2.61 6.92
N THR A 29 11.94 3.28 7.68
CA THR A 29 12.28 3.82 8.99
C THR A 29 11.40 3.19 10.04
N TYR A 30 12.01 2.77 11.15
CA TYR A 30 11.29 2.42 12.36
C TYR A 30 11.32 3.59 13.34
N GLN A 31 10.19 3.87 13.97
CA GLN A 31 10.12 4.71 15.17
C GLN A 31 9.25 4.05 16.24
N LYS A 32 9.66 4.25 17.50
CA LYS A 32 8.88 3.86 18.68
C LYS A 32 7.60 4.68 18.82
N THR A 33 7.62 5.92 18.32
CA THR A 33 6.49 6.84 18.29
C THR A 33 6.67 7.76 17.10
N TRP A 34 5.70 7.79 16.20
CA TRP A 34 5.67 8.71 15.06
C TRP A 34 4.94 10.02 15.41
N ASP A 35 5.43 11.15 14.88
CA ASP A 35 4.76 12.46 14.98
C ASP A 35 3.78 12.66 13.81
N ASP A 36 2.84 11.73 13.65
CA ASP A 36 1.85 11.70 12.57
C ASP A 36 0.41 11.91 13.08
N GLY A 37 0.27 12.31 14.35
CA GLY A 37 -1.02 12.46 15.03
C GLY A 37 -1.61 11.14 15.58
N PHE A 38 -1.08 9.98 15.18
CA PHE A 38 -1.49 8.68 15.72
C PHE A 38 -0.53 8.20 16.82
N GLY A 39 0.74 8.60 16.77
CA GLY A 39 1.74 8.17 17.75
C GLY A 39 2.06 6.68 17.66
N ALA A 40 1.68 6.04 16.55
CA ALA A 40 1.81 4.60 16.37
C ALA A 40 3.30 4.22 16.38
N ARG A 41 3.58 3.01 16.84
CA ARG A 41 4.91 2.39 16.77
C ARG A 41 5.01 1.56 15.51
N GLY A 42 6.15 1.60 14.84
CA GLY A 42 6.43 0.64 13.76
C GLY A 42 7.27 1.24 12.65
N TRP A 43 7.26 0.51 11.53
CA TRP A 43 7.92 0.83 10.29
C TRP A 43 7.03 1.69 9.38
N LYS A 44 7.65 2.61 8.66
CA LYS A 44 7.10 3.23 7.45
C LYS A 44 8.12 3.10 6.33
N LEU A 45 7.65 2.95 5.10
CA LEU A 45 8.54 3.14 3.94
C LEU A 45 8.99 4.60 3.91
N ASP A 46 10.23 4.86 3.56
CA ASP A 46 10.73 6.25 3.58
C ASP A 46 9.93 7.15 2.61
N VAL A 47 9.41 6.56 1.53
CA VAL A 47 8.52 7.22 0.57
C VAL A 47 7.17 7.68 1.16
N SER A 48 6.72 7.10 2.28
CA SER A 48 5.43 7.41 2.91
C SER A 48 5.53 8.29 4.16
N ILE A 49 6.73 8.65 4.63
CA ILE A 49 6.91 9.40 5.89
C ILE A 49 6.18 10.75 5.91
N GLY A 50 6.01 11.39 4.74
CA GLY A 50 5.28 12.65 4.60
C GLY A 50 3.78 12.52 4.35
N ASP A 51 3.26 11.30 4.24
CA ASP A 51 1.85 11.05 3.94
C ASP A 51 1.04 10.91 5.25
N PRO A 52 0.11 11.84 5.54
CA PRO A 52 -0.66 11.83 6.78
C PRO A 52 -1.69 10.70 6.86
N VAL A 53 -2.03 10.05 5.74
CA VAL A 53 -2.98 8.92 5.76
C VAL A 53 -2.30 7.57 6.01
N ILE A 54 -0.97 7.51 5.91
CA ILE A 54 -0.21 6.29 6.13
C ILE A 54 0.28 6.22 7.57
N ILE A 55 -0.19 5.20 8.28
CA ILE A 55 0.21 4.91 9.65
C ILE A 55 1.38 3.92 9.69
N ALA A 56 2.13 3.95 10.78
CA ALA A 56 3.20 2.99 10.99
C ALA A 56 2.65 1.56 11.15
N SER A 57 3.39 0.58 10.63
CA SER A 57 3.01 -0.83 10.69
C SER A 57 4.09 -1.68 11.34
N THR A 58 3.67 -2.73 12.02
CA THR A 58 4.56 -3.69 12.66
C THR A 58 4.68 -4.96 11.80
N ARG A 59 5.41 -5.95 12.30
CA ARG A 59 5.44 -7.31 11.74
C ARG A 59 4.09 -8.04 11.80
N GLU A 60 3.12 -7.53 12.56
CA GLU A 60 1.84 -8.20 12.78
C GLU A 60 1.05 -8.30 11.47
N THR A 61 0.38 -9.44 11.30
CA THR A 61 -0.46 -9.71 10.13
C THR A 61 -1.93 -9.59 10.49
N GLY A 62 -2.77 -9.26 9.51
CA GLY A 62 -4.22 -9.32 9.70
C GLY A 62 -4.69 -10.75 9.98
N ALA A 63 -5.81 -10.91 10.71
CA ALA A 63 -6.36 -12.23 11.03
C ALA A 63 -6.74 -13.06 9.79
N LYS A 64 -7.01 -12.39 8.66
CA LYS A 64 -7.45 -13.00 7.39
C LYS A 64 -6.37 -13.02 6.31
N ILE A 65 -5.34 -12.18 6.43
CA ILE A 65 -4.30 -11.99 5.42
C ILE A 65 -2.94 -12.11 6.11
N PRO A 66 -2.14 -13.15 5.82
CA PRO A 66 -0.85 -13.39 6.47
C PRO A 66 0.26 -12.49 5.90
N THR A 67 -0.03 -11.20 5.72
CA THR A 67 0.92 -10.17 5.30
C THR A 67 0.79 -9.02 6.28
N SER A 68 1.91 -8.41 6.67
CA SER A 68 1.85 -7.11 7.35
C SER A 68 1.53 -6.01 6.35
N VAL A 69 1.01 -4.89 6.86
CA VAL A 69 0.76 -3.68 6.07
C VAL A 69 2.04 -3.20 5.39
N LEU A 70 3.19 -3.26 6.07
CA LEU A 70 4.47 -2.89 5.46
C LEU A 70 4.80 -3.70 4.20
N ILE A 71 4.58 -5.02 4.23
CA ILE A 71 4.85 -5.88 3.07
C ILE A 71 3.84 -5.65 1.95
N HIS A 72 2.59 -5.35 2.31
CA HIS A 72 1.57 -4.92 1.36
C HIS A 72 1.98 -3.62 0.64
N ASP A 73 2.36 -2.59 1.40
CA ASP A 73 2.84 -1.31 0.89
C ASP A 73 4.05 -1.48 -0.05
N MET A 74 4.99 -2.38 0.28
CA MET A 74 6.13 -2.65 -0.58
C MET A 74 5.74 -3.34 -1.88
N LEU A 75 5.05 -4.48 -1.81
CA LEU A 75 4.85 -5.35 -2.97
C LEU A 75 3.66 -4.92 -3.83
N ASP A 76 2.57 -4.57 -3.17
CA ASP A 76 1.27 -4.42 -3.79
C ASP A 76 0.99 -2.96 -4.17
N HIS A 77 1.61 -1.98 -3.47
CA HIS A 77 1.66 -0.58 -3.90
C HIS A 77 2.96 -0.24 -4.64
N LEU A 78 4.07 -0.12 -3.90
CA LEU A 78 5.31 0.50 -4.38
C LEU A 78 5.86 -0.24 -5.60
N LEU A 79 6.15 -1.54 -5.50
CA LEU A 79 6.74 -2.32 -6.60
C LEU A 79 5.74 -2.68 -7.72
N SER A 80 4.44 -2.52 -7.45
CA SER A 80 3.41 -2.58 -8.49
C SER A 80 3.28 -1.25 -9.25
N GLY A 81 3.97 -0.19 -8.81
CA GLY A 81 3.97 1.12 -9.44
C GLY A 81 2.66 1.86 -9.21
N PHE A 82 2.07 1.71 -8.03
CA PHE A 82 0.89 2.47 -7.63
C PHE A 82 1.25 3.57 -6.64
N GLY A 83 0.36 4.56 -6.52
CA GLY A 83 0.42 5.51 -5.40
C GLY A 83 0.42 4.78 -4.06
N ILE A 84 1.20 5.26 -3.09
CA ILE A 84 1.28 4.63 -1.77
C ILE A 84 0.01 4.84 -0.93
N SER A 85 -0.82 5.81 -1.33
CA SER A 85 -2.10 6.12 -0.69
C SER A 85 -3.19 6.48 -1.72
N GLY A 86 -4.42 6.65 -1.22
CA GLY A 86 -5.59 7.01 -1.99
C GLY A 86 -6.42 5.80 -2.41
N HIS A 87 -7.75 5.95 -2.41
CA HIS A 87 -8.68 4.82 -2.61
C HIS A 87 -8.50 4.10 -3.96
N ARG A 88 -8.15 4.85 -5.02
CA ARG A 88 -7.89 4.25 -6.32
C ARG A 88 -6.63 3.38 -6.31
N SER A 89 -5.57 3.86 -5.67
CA SER A 89 -4.33 3.10 -5.53
C SER A 89 -4.56 1.85 -4.66
N GLU A 90 -5.30 2.00 -3.56
CA GLU A 90 -5.70 0.91 -2.66
C GLU A 90 -6.48 -0.18 -3.39
N ALA A 91 -7.45 0.20 -4.23
CA ALA A 91 -8.20 -0.75 -5.07
C ALA A 91 -7.27 -1.62 -5.95
N MET A 92 -6.27 -0.98 -6.54
CA MET A 92 -5.28 -1.66 -7.39
C MET A 92 -4.36 -2.56 -6.57
N ALA A 93 -3.88 -2.07 -5.42
CA ALA A 93 -3.00 -2.80 -4.54
C ALA A 93 -3.67 -4.02 -3.89
N LEU A 94 -4.89 -3.88 -3.37
CA LEU A 94 -5.66 -5.01 -2.83
C LEU A 94 -5.89 -6.10 -3.88
N THR A 95 -6.06 -5.73 -5.15
CA THR A 95 -6.10 -6.72 -6.23
C THR A 95 -4.78 -7.46 -6.41
N GLN A 96 -3.63 -6.79 -6.27
CA GLN A 96 -2.32 -7.48 -6.30
C GLN A 96 -2.11 -8.36 -5.08
N LEU A 97 -2.54 -7.89 -3.90
CA LEU A 97 -2.54 -8.66 -2.67
C LEU A 97 -3.35 -9.95 -2.84
N HIS A 98 -4.59 -9.85 -3.33
CA HIS A 98 -5.44 -11.00 -3.65
C HIS A 98 -4.74 -12.00 -4.58
N LEU A 99 -4.15 -11.51 -5.67
CA LEU A 99 -3.44 -12.38 -6.62
C LEU A 99 -2.22 -13.06 -6.00
N ARG A 100 -1.57 -12.40 -5.04
CA ARG A 100 -0.36 -12.90 -4.36
C ARG A 100 -0.69 -13.88 -3.22
N THR A 101 -1.75 -13.66 -2.47
CA THR A 101 -2.05 -14.42 -1.24
C THR A 101 -3.28 -15.31 -1.35
N GLY A 102 -4.13 -15.11 -2.36
CA GLY A 102 -5.44 -15.76 -2.46
C GLY A 102 -6.49 -15.22 -1.47
N SER A 103 -6.19 -14.14 -0.75
CA SER A 103 -7.09 -13.56 0.26
C SER A 103 -8.35 -12.97 -0.35
N ASP A 104 -9.49 -13.10 0.34
CA ASP A 104 -10.72 -12.38 -0.05
C ASP A 104 -10.61 -10.90 0.33
N ILE A 105 -10.64 -10.03 -0.69
CA ILE A 105 -10.52 -8.56 -0.56
C ILE A 105 -11.88 -7.85 -0.60
N ARG A 106 -12.98 -8.59 -0.77
CA ARG A 106 -14.32 -7.99 -0.72
C ARG A 106 -14.55 -7.25 0.60
N PRO A 107 -14.19 -7.81 1.78
CA PRO A 107 -14.42 -7.13 3.04
C PRO A 107 -13.70 -5.77 3.14
N ASP A 108 -12.50 -5.66 2.57
CA ASP A 108 -11.72 -4.41 2.57
C ASP A 108 -12.39 -3.34 1.69
N TYR A 109 -12.89 -3.72 0.50
CA TYR A 109 -13.67 -2.81 -0.35
C TYR A 109 -14.98 -2.37 0.30
N GLU A 110 -15.67 -3.30 0.94
CA GLU A 110 -16.90 -3.03 1.68
C GLU A 110 -16.64 -2.05 2.82
N GLN A 111 -15.56 -2.23 3.57
CA GLN A 111 -15.17 -1.33 4.64
C GLN A 111 -14.88 0.08 4.12
N MET A 112 -14.05 0.24 3.07
CA MET A 112 -13.77 1.56 2.48
C MET A 112 -15.05 2.25 1.99
N VAL A 113 -15.96 1.50 1.37
CA VAL A 113 -17.24 2.05 0.91
C VAL A 113 -18.08 2.54 2.09
N ASP A 114 -18.22 1.73 3.13
CA ASP A 114 -19.10 1.99 4.27
C ASP A 114 -18.53 3.08 5.20
N GLU A 115 -17.22 3.13 5.37
CA GLU A 115 -16.53 4.06 6.26
C GLU A 115 -16.29 5.43 5.62
N ASP A 116 -15.92 5.46 4.33
CA ASP A 116 -15.43 6.68 3.67
C ASP A 116 -16.34 7.13 2.51
N ILE A 117 -16.52 6.28 1.49
CA ILE A 117 -17.15 6.70 0.24
C ILE A 117 -18.62 7.11 0.45
N ILE A 118 -19.37 6.35 1.26
CA ILE A 118 -20.77 6.64 1.61
C ILE A 118 -20.91 7.92 2.46
N ARG A 119 -19.81 8.47 2.96
CA ARG A 119 -19.77 9.78 3.65
C ARG A 119 -19.29 10.91 2.74
N GLY A 120 -19.05 10.62 1.47
CA GLY A 120 -18.51 11.57 0.50
C GLY A 120 -17.01 11.84 0.68
N GLN A 121 -16.29 10.94 1.34
CA GLN A 121 -14.85 11.08 1.58
C GLN A 121 -14.08 10.23 0.59
N VAL A 122 -13.18 10.85 -0.17
CA VAL A 122 -12.26 10.16 -1.07
C VAL A 122 -10.85 10.71 -0.92
N ASN A 123 -9.90 9.82 -0.65
CA ASN A 123 -8.48 10.16 -0.55
C ASN A 123 -7.82 10.16 -1.93
N GLY A 124 -7.06 11.22 -2.23
CA GLY A 124 -6.25 11.37 -3.46
C GLY A 124 -6.95 12.04 -4.64
N GLU A 125 -8.28 12.12 -4.65
CA GLU A 125 -9.09 12.74 -5.70
C GLU A 125 -10.48 13.17 -5.18
N THR A 126 -11.22 13.96 -5.96
CA THR A 126 -12.62 14.31 -5.63
C THR A 126 -13.55 13.11 -5.86
N LEU A 127 -14.67 13.00 -5.14
CA LEU A 127 -15.64 11.92 -5.36
C LEU A 127 -16.11 11.85 -6.82
N ARG A 128 -16.32 12.99 -7.47
CA ARG A 128 -16.74 13.03 -8.89
C ARG A 128 -15.71 12.41 -9.84
N ALA A 129 -14.42 12.56 -9.57
CA ALA A 129 -13.35 11.95 -10.36
C ALA A 129 -13.21 10.44 -10.07
N PHE A 130 -13.52 10.06 -8.83
CA PHE A 130 -13.48 8.69 -8.39
C PHE A 130 -14.60 7.84 -9.02
N LEU A 131 -15.84 8.33 -9.00
CA LEU A 131 -17.02 7.56 -9.39
C LEU A 131 -17.01 7.08 -10.85
N PRO A 132 -17.60 5.90 -11.14
CA PRO A 132 -17.79 5.43 -12.51
C PRO A 132 -18.81 6.28 -13.26
N GLU A 133 -18.66 6.34 -14.58
CA GLU A 133 -19.55 7.11 -15.47
C GLU A 133 -21.03 6.73 -15.32
N THR A 134 -21.31 5.45 -15.06
CA THR A 134 -22.67 4.93 -14.83
C THR A 134 -23.37 5.61 -13.65
N LEU A 135 -22.64 5.92 -12.58
CA LEU A 135 -23.19 6.66 -11.43
C LEU A 135 -23.21 8.17 -11.70
N LEU A 136 -22.20 8.71 -12.39
CA LEU A 136 -22.17 10.13 -12.75
C LEU A 136 -23.34 10.53 -13.65
N ASN A 137 -23.76 9.66 -14.56
CA ASN A 137 -24.89 9.88 -15.47
C ASN A 137 -26.25 9.97 -14.76
N LEU A 138 -26.34 9.60 -13.48
CA LEU A 138 -27.54 9.73 -12.67
C LEU A 138 -27.67 11.12 -12.03
N LEU A 139 -26.58 11.88 -11.97
CA LEU A 139 -26.48 13.15 -11.27
C LEU A 139 -26.82 14.32 -12.22
N PRO A 140 -27.34 15.45 -11.69
CA PRO A 140 -27.48 16.66 -12.48
C PRO A 140 -26.11 17.21 -12.92
N THR A 141 -26.10 18.01 -13.98
CA THR A 141 -24.87 18.62 -14.53
C THR A 141 -24.28 19.71 -13.64
N ASN A 142 -25.04 20.19 -12.66
CA ASN A 142 -24.68 21.22 -11.69
C ASN A 142 -23.45 20.81 -10.88
N GLN A 143 -22.73 21.79 -10.35
CA GLN A 143 -21.68 21.51 -9.37
C GLN A 143 -22.32 21.15 -8.03
N LEU A 144 -22.14 19.89 -7.62
CA LEU A 144 -22.56 19.36 -6.33
C LEU A 144 -21.33 19.15 -5.45
N THR A 145 -21.50 19.29 -4.14
CA THR A 145 -20.53 18.80 -3.15
C THR A 145 -20.54 17.28 -3.09
N ASP A 146 -19.46 16.67 -2.60
CA ASP A 146 -19.34 15.20 -2.52
C ASP A 146 -20.45 14.59 -1.64
N GLN A 147 -20.89 15.29 -0.60
CA GLN A 147 -22.00 14.85 0.25
C GLN A 147 -23.35 14.90 -0.49
N GLU A 148 -23.61 15.95 -1.27
CA GLU A 148 -24.81 16.06 -2.11
C GLU A 148 -24.83 15.02 -3.22
N ILE A 149 -23.67 14.65 -3.79
CA ILE A 149 -23.54 13.56 -4.76
C ILE A 149 -24.03 12.24 -4.15
N ILE A 150 -23.53 11.87 -2.97
CA ILE A 150 -23.96 10.63 -2.30
C ILE A 150 -25.45 10.64 -1.98
N ILE A 151 -25.99 11.76 -1.47
CA ILE A 151 -27.42 11.90 -1.17
C ILE A 151 -28.24 11.67 -2.45
N GLY A 152 -27.89 12.35 -3.53
CA GLY A 152 -28.58 12.21 -4.81
C GLY A 152 -28.51 10.79 -5.41
N LEU A 153 -27.38 10.09 -5.23
CA LEU A 153 -27.25 8.69 -5.64
C LEU A 153 -28.09 7.75 -4.77
N LYS A 154 -28.11 7.97 -3.45
CA LYS A 154 -28.96 7.21 -2.52
C LYS A 154 -30.44 7.37 -2.84
N ASP A 155 -30.89 8.58 -3.16
CA ASP A 155 -32.29 8.85 -3.50
C ASP A 155 -32.72 8.16 -4.80
N LYS A 156 -31.80 7.97 -5.75
CA LYS A 156 -32.08 7.35 -7.06
C LYS A 156 -32.01 5.83 -7.06
N LEU A 157 -31.05 5.26 -6.32
CA LEU A 157 -30.74 3.83 -6.36
C LEU A 157 -31.19 3.07 -5.09
N GLY A 158 -31.31 3.77 -3.97
CA GLY A 158 -31.35 3.17 -2.64
C GLY A 158 -29.96 2.77 -2.15
N SER A 159 -29.78 2.75 -0.82
CA SER A 159 -28.48 2.51 -0.17
C SER A 159 -27.84 1.14 -0.52
N PRO A 160 -28.56 0.00 -0.53
CA PRO A 160 -27.94 -1.29 -0.82
C PRO A 160 -27.39 -1.37 -2.24
N THR A 161 -28.14 -0.87 -3.22
CA THR A 161 -27.73 -0.87 -4.63
C THR A 161 -26.55 0.08 -4.85
N LEU A 162 -26.55 1.26 -4.24
CA LEU A 162 -25.40 2.16 -4.30
C LEU A 162 -24.15 1.51 -3.73
N ARG A 163 -24.23 0.88 -2.55
CA ARG A 163 -23.12 0.18 -1.92
C ARG A 163 -22.53 -0.88 -2.85
N GLU A 164 -23.35 -1.74 -3.44
CA GLU A 164 -22.87 -2.80 -4.34
C GLU A 164 -22.20 -2.22 -5.59
N ASN A 165 -22.76 -1.15 -6.17
CA ASN A 165 -22.13 -0.48 -7.33
C ASN A 165 -20.76 0.12 -6.98
N LEU A 166 -20.62 0.70 -5.79
CA LEU A 166 -19.34 1.24 -5.32
C LEU A 166 -18.32 0.12 -5.07
N VAL A 167 -18.73 -0.99 -4.44
CA VAL A 167 -17.86 -2.16 -4.25
C VAL A 167 -17.43 -2.74 -5.59
N GLN A 168 -18.34 -2.87 -6.55
CA GLN A 168 -18.02 -3.31 -7.91
C GLN A 168 -17.03 -2.35 -8.60
N HIS A 169 -17.19 -1.04 -8.39
CA HIS A 169 -16.25 -0.06 -8.93
C HIS A 169 -14.83 -0.23 -8.39
N PHE A 170 -14.65 -0.54 -7.10
CA PHE A 170 -13.33 -0.91 -6.55
C PHE A 170 -12.73 -2.13 -7.26
N TYR A 171 -13.54 -3.16 -7.55
CA TYR A 171 -13.07 -4.30 -8.36
C TYR A 171 -12.62 -3.86 -9.76
N ASP A 172 -13.40 -3.01 -10.42
CA ASP A 172 -13.08 -2.54 -11.78
C ASP A 172 -11.78 -1.74 -11.80
N LEU A 173 -11.56 -0.85 -10.82
CA LEU A 173 -10.29 -0.15 -10.62
C LEU A 173 -9.13 -1.12 -10.40
N GLY A 174 -9.36 -2.14 -9.57
CA GLY A 174 -8.42 -3.22 -9.33
C GLY A 174 -7.96 -3.93 -10.61
N GLN A 175 -8.90 -4.26 -11.49
CA GLN A 175 -8.60 -4.87 -12.80
C GLN A 175 -7.79 -3.95 -13.70
N GLN A 176 -8.09 -2.65 -13.71
CA GLN A 176 -7.37 -1.66 -14.52
C GLN A 176 -5.88 -1.57 -14.15
N GLY A 177 -5.54 -1.73 -12.87
CA GLY A 177 -4.15 -1.68 -12.40
C GLY A 177 -3.28 -2.89 -12.79
N LYS A 178 -3.88 -4.05 -13.13
CA LYS A 178 -3.13 -5.31 -13.30
C LYS A 178 -2.05 -5.24 -14.37
N ALA A 179 -2.37 -4.67 -15.54
CA ALA A 179 -1.40 -4.60 -16.63
C ALA A 179 -0.18 -3.74 -16.27
N HIS A 180 -0.41 -2.62 -15.57
CA HIS A 180 0.64 -1.76 -15.06
C HIS A 180 1.51 -2.49 -14.04
N ALA A 181 0.93 -3.15 -13.04
CA ALA A 181 1.69 -3.92 -12.04
C ALA A 181 2.57 -5.01 -12.66
N VAL A 182 2.10 -5.70 -13.70
CA VAL A 182 2.92 -6.68 -14.44
C VAL A 182 4.09 -5.99 -15.14
N GLN A 183 3.87 -4.84 -15.77
CA GLN A 183 4.92 -4.09 -16.45
C GLN A 183 5.95 -3.52 -15.47
N SER A 184 5.51 -2.93 -14.36
CA SER A 184 6.35 -2.41 -13.28
C SER A 184 7.29 -3.49 -12.74
N TRP A 185 6.75 -4.69 -12.47
CA TRP A 185 7.54 -5.82 -11.98
C TRP A 185 8.59 -6.31 -12.99
N LYS A 186 8.23 -6.35 -14.28
CA LYS A 186 9.15 -6.72 -15.35
C LYS A 186 10.28 -5.71 -15.51
N LYS A 187 9.98 -4.41 -15.40
CA LYS A 187 10.98 -3.33 -15.52
C LYS A 187 12.08 -3.45 -14.46
N ILE A 188 11.74 -3.83 -13.23
CA ILE A 188 12.70 -3.96 -12.12
C ILE A 188 13.43 -5.31 -12.07
N GLY A 189 13.15 -6.22 -13.02
CA GLY A 189 13.91 -7.46 -13.19
C GLY A 189 13.74 -8.51 -12.08
N LEU A 190 12.72 -8.38 -11.23
CA LEU A 190 12.41 -9.35 -10.18
C LEU A 190 11.72 -10.60 -10.77
N PRO A 191 11.93 -11.79 -10.18
CA PRO A 191 11.27 -13.02 -10.64
C PRO A 191 9.75 -12.96 -10.37
N GLU A 192 8.96 -13.68 -11.17
CA GLU A 192 7.49 -13.81 -10.99
C GLU A 192 7.13 -14.74 -9.81
N LYS A 193 7.73 -14.51 -8.64
CA LYS A 193 7.57 -15.30 -7.39
C LYS A 193 7.06 -14.42 -6.25
N ARG A 194 6.05 -13.59 -6.54
CA ARG A 194 5.57 -12.54 -5.62
C ARG A 194 5.12 -13.11 -4.27
N THR A 195 4.50 -14.29 -4.26
CA THR A 195 4.05 -14.97 -3.04
C THR A 195 5.25 -15.34 -2.16
N ASP A 196 6.24 -16.03 -2.72
CA ASP A 196 7.42 -16.47 -1.97
C ASP A 196 8.28 -15.30 -1.51
N ILE A 197 8.41 -14.27 -2.34
CA ILE A 197 9.05 -12.99 -1.97
C ILE A 197 8.34 -12.36 -0.77
N GLY A 198 7.00 -12.30 -0.79
CA GLY A 198 6.22 -11.76 0.32
C GLY A 198 6.44 -12.52 1.63
N LEU A 199 6.48 -13.85 1.58
CA LEU A 199 6.78 -14.68 2.76
C LEU A 199 8.21 -14.47 3.27
N ALA A 200 9.19 -14.35 2.36
CA ALA A 200 10.58 -14.08 2.71
C ALA A 200 10.76 -12.69 3.34
N LEU A 201 10.10 -11.66 2.79
CA LEU A 201 10.08 -10.31 3.33
C LEU A 201 9.43 -10.28 4.72
N GLN A 202 8.28 -10.93 4.88
CA GLN A 202 7.59 -11.04 6.17
C GLN A 202 8.50 -11.70 7.22
N LYS A 203 9.24 -12.75 6.83
CA LYS A 203 10.19 -13.44 7.71
C LYS A 203 11.34 -12.53 8.16
N VAL A 204 11.98 -11.78 7.24
CA VAL A 204 13.05 -10.86 7.63
C VAL A 204 12.54 -9.68 8.46
N LEU A 205 11.32 -9.19 8.19
CA LEU A 205 10.67 -8.16 9.01
C LEU A 205 10.46 -8.64 10.45
N CYS A 206 9.97 -9.87 10.65
CA CYS A 206 9.79 -10.44 11.99
C CYS A 206 11.10 -10.47 12.79
N TYR A 207 12.21 -10.88 12.17
CA TYR A 207 13.51 -10.88 12.85
C TYR A 207 14.04 -9.46 13.07
N GLY A 208 13.87 -8.58 12.08
CA GLY A 208 14.33 -7.20 12.13
C GLY A 208 13.67 -6.39 13.23
N GLU A 209 12.34 -6.46 13.34
CA GLU A 209 11.60 -5.70 14.33
C GLU A 209 11.96 -6.14 15.76
N ASN A 210 12.09 -7.44 16.04
CA ASN A 210 12.55 -7.93 17.33
C ASN A 210 13.91 -7.32 17.72
N ALA A 211 14.84 -7.25 16.77
CA ALA A 211 16.15 -6.67 17.04
C ALA A 211 16.13 -5.17 17.25
N VAL A 212 15.23 -4.43 16.58
CA VAL A 212 15.06 -3.00 16.85
C VAL A 212 14.48 -2.77 18.24
N GLU A 213 13.49 -3.58 18.64
CA GLU A 213 12.89 -3.54 19.99
C GLU A 213 13.91 -3.85 21.10
N GLU A 214 14.84 -4.77 20.85
CA GLU A 214 15.85 -5.19 21.83
C GLU A 214 17.09 -4.29 21.89
N LYS A 215 17.51 -3.70 20.76
CA LYS A 215 18.87 -3.14 20.60
C LYS A 215 18.91 -1.64 20.34
N THR A 216 17.77 -0.95 20.30
CA THR A 216 17.73 0.50 20.06
C THR A 216 16.90 1.23 21.08
N ASP A 217 17.22 2.50 21.29
CA ASP A 217 16.45 3.40 22.16
C ASP A 217 15.21 4.00 21.47
N GLY A 218 14.78 3.45 20.33
CA GLY A 218 13.47 3.72 19.74
C GLY A 218 13.45 4.26 18.32
N SER A 219 14.56 4.20 17.57
CA SER A 219 14.52 4.45 16.12
C SER A 219 15.60 3.68 15.38
N ALA A 220 15.30 3.26 14.15
CA ALA A 220 16.23 2.59 13.27
C ALA A 220 15.95 2.91 11.79
N LYS A 221 17.00 2.78 10.97
CA LYS A 221 16.90 2.78 9.51
C LYS A 221 17.07 1.36 9.00
N GLY A 222 16.15 0.93 8.15
CA GLY A 222 16.15 -0.37 7.49
C GLY A 222 16.28 -0.21 5.99
N VAL A 223 16.96 -1.15 5.35
CA VAL A 223 16.92 -1.31 3.89
C VAL A 223 16.49 -2.74 3.58
N PHE A 224 15.31 -2.86 2.99
CA PHE A 224 14.82 -4.13 2.45
C PHE A 224 15.41 -4.31 1.07
N SER A 225 16.02 -5.47 0.82
CA SER A 225 16.60 -5.79 -0.49
C SER A 225 15.97 -7.06 -1.03
N ILE A 226 15.56 -7.04 -2.30
CA ILE A 226 14.95 -8.18 -2.99
C ILE A 226 15.85 -8.51 -4.18
N SER A 227 16.51 -9.65 -4.10
CA SER A 227 17.32 -10.21 -5.20
C SER A 227 16.52 -11.24 -5.99
N LYS A 228 17.17 -12.00 -6.86
CA LYS A 228 16.53 -13.09 -7.62
C LYS A 228 16.21 -14.33 -6.77
N THR A 229 16.84 -14.50 -5.61
CA THR A 229 16.77 -15.74 -4.82
C THR A 229 16.54 -15.52 -3.33
N ALA A 230 16.72 -14.29 -2.83
CA ALA A 230 16.58 -13.99 -1.42
C ALA A 230 16.11 -12.56 -1.16
N CYS A 231 15.40 -12.40 -0.04
CA CYS A 231 15.11 -11.10 0.57
C CYS A 231 16.05 -10.86 1.74
N ARG A 232 16.47 -9.60 1.93
CA ARG A 232 17.33 -9.18 3.02
C ARG A 232 16.76 -7.96 3.73
N LEU A 233 17.09 -7.83 5.01
CA LEU A 233 16.86 -6.62 5.79
C LEU A 233 18.14 -6.26 6.54
N GLU A 234 18.72 -5.12 6.18
CA GLU A 234 19.84 -4.51 6.88
C GLU A 234 19.32 -3.39 7.77
N ILE A 235 19.79 -3.33 9.02
CA ILE A 235 19.28 -2.37 9.99
C ILE A 235 20.44 -1.64 10.67
N LEU A 236 20.35 -0.32 10.66
CA LEU A 236 21.24 0.61 11.37
C LEU A 236 20.45 1.32 12.47
N GLU A 237 21.04 1.45 13.66
CA GLU A 237 20.50 2.35 14.68
C GLU A 237 20.71 3.81 14.27
N THR A 238 19.66 4.63 14.34
CA THR A 238 19.70 6.00 13.82
C THR A 238 20.72 6.89 14.54
N GLN A 239 20.89 6.73 15.85
CA GLN A 239 21.75 7.61 16.64
C GLN A 239 23.24 7.30 16.45
N THR A 240 23.60 6.01 16.49
CA THR A 240 25.01 5.58 16.46
C THR A 240 25.48 5.19 15.06
N GLN A 241 24.55 5.06 14.10
CA GLN A 241 24.80 4.49 12.76
C GLN A 241 25.40 3.07 12.81
N LYS A 242 25.30 2.40 13.96
CA LYS A 242 25.80 1.04 14.15
C LYS A 242 24.84 0.05 13.53
N GLN A 243 25.39 -0.93 12.82
CA GLN A 243 24.60 -2.06 12.34
C GLN A 243 24.14 -2.94 13.50
N ILE A 244 22.82 -3.15 13.59
CA ILE A 244 22.17 -3.91 14.67
C ILE A 244 21.53 -5.22 14.17
N GLY A 245 21.34 -5.34 12.86
CA GLY A 245 20.75 -6.51 12.22
C GLY A 245 21.13 -6.65 10.74
N HIS A 246 21.30 -7.91 10.33
CA HIS A 246 21.35 -8.34 8.94
C HIS A 246 20.61 -9.67 8.87
N TYR A 247 19.46 -9.68 8.21
CA TYR A 247 18.61 -10.85 8.09
C TYR A 247 18.46 -11.22 6.62
N ILE A 248 18.48 -12.52 6.34
CA ILE A 248 18.29 -13.08 5.01
C ILE A 248 17.25 -14.19 5.04
N ALA A 249 16.36 -14.19 4.06
CA ALA A 249 15.42 -15.27 3.80
C ALA A 249 15.47 -15.62 2.31
N GLU A 250 15.91 -16.83 2.00
CA GLU A 250 15.84 -17.38 0.65
C GLU A 250 14.40 -17.76 0.30
N PHE A 251 14.06 -17.69 -0.98
CA PHE A 251 12.79 -18.15 -1.52
C PHE A 251 13.02 -19.08 -2.71
N ALA A 252 12.27 -20.19 -2.73
CA ALA A 252 12.47 -21.31 -3.65
C ALA A 252 11.81 -21.09 -5.00
#